data_AF-A0A0M0BSJ7-F1
#
_entry.id   AF-A0A0M0BSJ7-F1
#
_cell.length_a   1.000
_cell.length_b   1.000
_cell.length_c   1.000
_cell.angle_alpha   90.00
_cell.angle_beta   90.00
_cell.angle_gamma   90.00
#
_symmetry.space_group_name_H-M   'P 1'
#
loop_
_entity.id
_entity.type
_entity.pdbx_description
1 polymer ?
#
loop_
_entity_poly.entity_id
_entity_poly.type
_entity_poly.pdbx_seq_one_letter_code
_entity_poly.pdbx_strand_id
1 'polypeptide(L)' 'HPVFGTIIQGMDVVDQIGKVSTNSEDKPLEDVTLIKAMLID' A
#
# COMPACT_ATOMS: atom_id res chain seq x y z
N HIS A 1 -6.19 -15.55 8.49
CA HIS A 1 -7.19 -14.92 7.62
C HIS A 1 -7.10 -15.52 6.23
N PRO A 2 -8.22 -15.86 5.56
CA PRO A 2 -8.18 -16.45 4.23
C PRO A 2 -7.72 -15.43 3.18
N VAL A 3 -7.00 -15.92 2.17
CA VAL A 3 -6.56 -15.11 1.03
C VAL A 3 -7.74 -14.87 0.09
N PHE A 4 -7.97 -13.61 -0.29
CA PHE A 4 -9.11 -13.19 -1.13
C PHE A 4 -8.70 -12.61 -2.49
N GLY A 5 -7.41 -12.53 -2.78
CA GLY A 5 -6.91 -11.97 -4.04
C GLY A 5 -5.39 -11.95 -4.11
N THR A 6 -4.88 -11.53 -5.27
CA THR A 6 -3.44 -11.34 -5.51
C THR A 6 -3.21 -10.03 -6.25
N ILE A 7 -2.03 -9.44 -6.08
CA ILE A 7 -1.62 -8.23 -6.79
C ILE A 7 -1.01 -8.69 -8.12
N ILE A 8 -1.60 -8.25 -9.22
CA ILE A 8 -1.12 -8.60 -10.57
C ILE A 8 -0.15 -7.57 -11.15
N GLN A 9 -0.15 -6.33 -10.64
CA GLN A 9 0.68 -5.22 -11.11
C GLN A 9 0.98 -4.24 -9.96
N GLY A 10 2.11 -3.54 -10.03
CA GLY A 10 2.50 -2.50 -9.07
C GLY A 10 3.10 -2.99 -7.75
N MET A 11 3.63 -4.22 -7.71
CA MET A 11 4.31 -4.75 -6.50
C MET A 11 5.52 -3.92 -6.08
N ASP A 12 6.24 -3.34 -7.03
CA ASP A 12 7.35 -2.41 -6.79
C ASP A 12 6.91 -1.14 -6.05
N VAL A 13 5.68 -0.67 -6.28
CA VAL A 13 5.10 0.46 -5.55
C VAL A 13 4.76 0.05 -4.12
N VAL A 14 4.20 -1.15 -3.93
CA VAL A 14 3.92 -1.70 -2.60
C VAL A 14 5.20 -1.84 -1.77
N ASP A 15 6.28 -2.32 -2.40
CA ASP A 15 7.59 -2.43 -1.75
C ASP A 15 8.19 -1.07 -1.38
N GLN A 16 7.95 -0.03 -2.19
CA GLN A 16 8.35 1.34 -1.88
C GLN A 16 7.55 1.92 -0.72
N ILE A 17 6.24 1.68 -0.67
CA ILE A 17 5.38 2.08 0.45
C ILE A 17 5.87 1.43 1.75
N GLY A 18 6.28 0.16 1.71
CA GLY A 18 6.83 -0.53 2.87
C GLY A 18 8.18 0.01 3.39
N LYS A 19 8.82 0.94 2.67
CA LYS A 19 10.13 1.51 3.02
C LYS A 19 10.08 2.99 3.39
N VAL A 20 8.90 3.61 3.39
CA VAL A 20 8.77 5.02 3.77
C VAL A 20 9.20 5.22 5.22
N SER A 21 9.75 6.39 5.53
CA SER A 21 10.16 6.69 6.89
C SER A 21 8.96 6.74 7.82
N THR A 22 9.08 6.10 8.98
CA THR A 22 8.05 6.05 10.02
C THR A 22 8.50 6.73 11.30
N ASN A 23 7.54 7.09 12.14
CA ASN A 23 7.79 7.53 13.51
C ASN A 23 7.96 6.31 14.46
N SER A 24 8.12 6.58 15.76
CA SER A 24 8.26 5.53 16.79
C SER A 24 7.04 4.61 16.98
N GLU A 25 5.92 4.91 16.33
CA GLU A 25 4.67 4.13 16.37
C GLU A 25 4.44 3.39 15.03
N ASP A 26 5.47 3.28 14.20
CA ASP A 26 5.42 2.72 12.84
C ASP A 26 4.45 3.45 11.89
N LYS A 27 4.05 4.68 12.22
CA LYS A 27 3.22 5.53 11.36
C LYS A 27 4.11 6.26 10.34
N PRO A 28 3.79 6.25 9.04
CA PRO A 28 4.47 7.07 8.04
C PRO A 28 4.57 8.54 8.44
N LEU A 29 5.74 9.15 8.21
CA LEU A 29 5.95 10.58 8.47
C LEU A 29 5.15 11.46 7.49
N GLU A 30 4.95 10.97 6.27
CA GLU A 30 4.07 11.56 5.26
C GLU A 30 2.88 10.64 5.00
N ASP A 31 1.69 11.21 4.84
CA ASP A 31 0.46 10.44 4.69
C ASP A 31 0.42 9.71 3.33
N VAL A 32 0.40 8.38 3.37
CA VAL A 32 0.17 7.51 2.20
C VAL A 32 -1.33 7.18 2.12
N THR A 33 -2.05 7.80 1.17
CA THR A 33 -3.52 7.72 1.09
C THR A 33 -4.01 7.14 -0.23
N LEU A 34 -5.20 6.52 -0.21
CA LEU A 34 -5.90 6.05 -1.41
C LEU A 34 -6.63 7.22 -2.07
N ILE A 35 -6.16 7.65 -3.24
CA ILE A 35 -6.74 8.77 -3.99
C ILE A 35 -7.97 8.33 -4.79
N LYS A 36 -7.94 7.11 -5.36
CA LYS A 36 -9.01 6.57 -6.20
C LYS A 36 -8.99 5.04 -6.17
N ALA A 37 -10.17 4.43 -6.18
CA ALA A 37 -10.36 3.01 -6.43
C ALA A 37 -11.52 2.83 -7.41
N MET A 38 -11.44 1.83 -8.30
CA MET A 38 -12.49 1.50 -9.25
C MET A 38 -12.52 0.00 -9.52
N LEU A 39 -13.72 -0.51 -9.76
CA LEU A 39 -13.91 -1.85 -10.32
C LEU A 39 -13.70 -1.74 -11.84
N ILE A 40 -12.95 -2.69 -12.39
CA ILE A 40 -12.71 -2.82 -13.83
C ILE A 40 -13.31 -4.17 -14.22
N ASP A 41 -14.16 -4.16 -15.25
CA ASP A 41 -14.84 -5.35 -15.79
C ASP A 41 -13.90 -6.22 -16.64
#